data_AF-A0A165P5Q1-F1
#
_entry.id   AF-A0A165P5Q1-F1
#
_cell.length_a   1.000
_cell.length_b   1.000
_cell.length_c   1.000
_cell.angle_alpha   90.00
_cell.angle_beta   90.00
_cell.angle_gamma   90.00
#
_symmetry.space_group_name_H-M   'P 1'
#
loop_
_entity.id
_entity.type
_entity.pdbx_description
1 polymer ?
#
loop_
_entity_poly.entity_id
_entity_poly.type
_entity_poly.pdbx_seq_one_letter_code
_entity_poly.pdbx_strand_id
1 'polypeptide(L)'
;MLRVREPIPTALGPPLPDSPPKGRRKRGRTYAGEGVYDRAGGIWSWIIVAQVKEGTEKRGAIESVVRVVRKVLLTAQPPLPLPPNQKRRINGGWAMIDAGEFAVHVVSKEAREKFFPDGKREW
;
A
#
# COMPACT_ATOMS: atom_id res chain seq x y z
N MET A 1 0.56 2.90 -17.21
CA MET A 1 2.01 2.58 -17.24
C MET A 1 2.32 1.69 -16.06
N LEU A 2 3.11 0.63 -16.24
CA LEU A 2 3.52 -0.31 -15.17
C LEU A 2 5.01 -0.13 -14.87
N ARG A 3 5.39 -0.01 -13.60
CA ARG A 3 6.79 -0.01 -13.15
C ARG A 3 6.98 -0.98 -12.00
N VAL A 4 8.12 -1.66 -11.97
CA VAL A 4 8.56 -2.55 -10.88
C VAL A 4 9.92 -2.05 -10.41
N ARG A 5 10.09 -1.83 -9.11
CA ARG A 5 11.35 -1.33 -8.53
C ARG A 5 11.41 -1.56 -7.02
N GLU A 6 12.60 -1.42 -6.45
CA GLU A 6 12.74 -1.28 -5.00
C GLU A 6 12.00 -0.02 -4.50
N PRO A 7 11.51 -0.01 -3.24
CA PRO A 7 11.00 1.20 -2.63
C PRO A 7 12.10 2.27 -2.62
N ILE A 8 11.75 3.51 -2.95
CA ILE A 8 12.73 4.60 -2.78
C ILE A 8 12.87 4.81 -1.26
N PRO A 9 14.08 4.73 -0.70
CA PRO A 9 14.31 5.08 0.69
C PRO A 9 13.77 6.48 0.94
N THR A 10 12.76 6.58 1.81
CA THR A 10 12.25 7.89 2.23
C THR A 10 13.09 8.29 3.43
N ALA A 11 13.52 9.56 3.49
CA ALA A 11 14.22 10.08 4.67
C ALA A 11 13.41 9.73 5.92
N LEU A 12 14.09 9.25 6.96
CA LEU A 12 13.45 8.98 8.24
C LEU A 12 12.75 10.26 8.67
N GLY A 13 11.45 10.15 8.94
CA GLY A 13 10.70 11.26 9.51
C GLY A 13 11.28 11.62 10.88
N PRO A 14 10.96 12.81 11.41
CA PRO A 14 11.23 13.08 12.82
C PRO A 14 10.64 11.93 13.67
N PRO A 15 11.31 11.55 14.78
CA PRO A 15 10.84 10.46 15.62
C PRO A 15 9.37 10.69 15.98
N LEU A 16 8.57 9.64 15.83
CA LEU A 16 7.17 9.72 16.25
C LEU A 16 7.15 10.07 17.74
N PRO A 17 6.27 11.01 18.17
CA PRO A 17 6.16 11.32 19.59
C PRO A 17 5.79 10.06 20.35
N ASP A 18 6.46 9.84 21.49
CA ASP A 18 6.15 8.76 22.41
C ASP A 18 4.66 8.83 22.76
N SER A 19 3.89 7.88 22.21
CA SER A 19 2.47 7.80 22.45
C SER A 19 2.15 6.42 22.99
N PRO A 20 1.40 6.34 24.11
CA PRO A 20 0.97 5.05 24.61
C PRO A 20 0.13 4.36 23.53
N PRO A 21 0.26 3.03 23.39
CA PRO A 21 -0.52 2.26 22.41
C PRO A 21 -2.01 2.60 22.53
N LYS A 22 -2.62 3.10 21.44
CA LYS A 22 -4.04 3.49 21.39
C LYS A 22 -4.93 2.24 21.25
N GLY A 23 -4.92 1.46 22.31
CA GLY A 23 -5.64 0.21 22.40
C GLY A 23 -7.16 0.35 22.25
N ARG A 24 -7.81 -0.71 21.78
CA ARG A 24 -9.28 -0.81 21.72
C ARG A 24 -9.79 -1.63 22.91
N ARG A 25 -10.74 -1.09 23.67
CA ARG A 25 -11.40 -1.85 24.75
C ARG A 25 -12.18 -3.02 24.13
N LYS A 26 -11.90 -4.26 24.57
CA LYS A 26 -12.68 -5.46 24.27
C LYS A 26 -13.38 -5.90 25.57
N ARG A 27 -14.56 -6.52 25.49
CA ARG A 27 -15.30 -6.95 26.69
C ARG A 27 -14.43 -7.95 27.48
N GLY A 28 -14.01 -7.58 28.69
CA GLY A 28 -13.16 -8.39 29.58
C GLY A 28 -11.64 -8.29 29.36
N ARG A 29 -11.13 -7.53 28.36
CA ARG A 29 -9.68 -7.31 28.14
C ARG A 29 -9.40 -5.95 27.47
N THR A 30 -8.27 -5.34 27.81
CA THR A 30 -7.75 -4.17 27.08
C THR A 30 -6.77 -4.66 26.01
N TYR A 31 -7.08 -4.46 24.72
CA TYR A 31 -6.13 -4.73 23.64
C TYR A 31 -5.31 -3.46 23.45
N ALA A 32 -4.02 -3.45 23.82
CA ALA A 32 -3.16 -2.27 23.74
C ALA A 32 -2.93 -1.77 22.30
N GLY A 33 -3.17 -2.61 21.28
CA GLY A 33 -2.79 -2.33 19.90
C GLY A 33 -1.57 -3.15 19.48
N GLU A 34 -1.40 -3.37 18.18
CA GLU A 34 -0.16 -3.89 17.61
C GLU A 34 0.75 -2.70 17.32
N GLY A 35 1.82 -2.54 18.12
CA GLY A 35 2.90 -1.60 17.80
C GLY A 35 3.82 -2.23 16.76
N VAL A 36 4.07 -1.53 15.66
CA VAL A 36 5.11 -1.92 14.72
C VAL A 36 6.41 -1.31 15.26
N TYR A 37 7.34 -2.17 15.70
CA TYR A 37 8.69 -1.71 16.04
C TYR A 37 9.31 -1.06 14.82
N ASP A 38 10.04 0.03 15.07
CA ASP A 38 10.76 0.84 14.10
C ASP A 38 11.86 -0.01 13.44
N ARG A 39 11.48 -0.85 12.46
CA ARG A 39 12.46 -1.43 11.53
C ARG A 39 12.86 -0.28 10.63
N ALA A 40 14.11 0.15 10.77
CA ALA A 40 14.75 1.18 9.94
C ALA A 40 14.91 0.79 8.44
N GLY A 41 14.03 -0.08 7.92
CA GLY A 41 14.02 -0.57 6.55
C GLY A 41 12.60 -0.70 5.99
N GLY A 42 12.47 -0.70 4.67
CA GLY A 42 11.18 -0.83 3.99
C GLY A 42 10.45 -2.13 4.36
N ILE A 43 9.14 -2.05 4.59
CA ILE A 43 8.28 -3.20 4.89
C ILE A 43 8.29 -4.22 3.73
N TRP A 44 8.46 -3.72 2.51
CA TRP A 44 8.45 -4.50 1.27
C TRP A 44 9.83 -4.49 0.61
N SER A 45 10.25 -5.64 0.06
CA SER A 45 11.50 -5.78 -0.70
C SER A 45 11.43 -5.05 -2.05
N TRP A 46 10.24 -5.02 -2.66
CA TRP A 46 10.00 -4.36 -3.94
C TRP A 46 8.54 -3.91 -4.07
N ILE A 47 8.29 -2.96 -4.97
CA ILE A 47 6.96 -2.42 -5.24
C ILE A 47 6.64 -2.41 -6.74
N ILE A 48 5.36 -2.62 -7.04
CA ILE A 48 4.77 -2.43 -8.35
C ILE A 48 3.93 -1.16 -8.33
N VAL A 49 4.15 -0.26 -9.28
CA VAL A 49 3.33 0.94 -9.49
C VAL A 49 2.60 0.80 -10.82
N ALA A 50 1.28 0.62 -10.75
CA ALA A 50 0.38 0.49 -11.89
C ALA A 50 -0.49 1.76 -12.01
N GLN A 51 -0.16 2.60 -12.99
CA GLN A 51 -0.97 3.79 -13.30
C GLN A 51 -2.14 3.40 -14.22
N VAL A 52 -3.37 3.70 -13.77
CA VAL A 52 -4.57 3.58 -14.60
C VAL A 52 -4.63 4.66 -15.69
N LYS A 53 -5.50 4.48 -16.67
CA LYS A 53 -5.70 5.48 -17.72
C LYS A 53 -6.30 6.76 -17.13
N GLU A 54 -5.74 7.90 -17.51
CA GLU A 54 -6.23 9.22 -17.10
C GLU A 54 -7.71 9.40 -17.45
N GLY A 55 -8.49 9.95 -16.50
CA GLY A 55 -9.93 10.19 -16.64
C GLY A 55 -10.81 8.98 -16.35
N THR A 56 -10.23 7.81 -16.01
CA THR A 56 -10.98 6.59 -15.68
C THR A 56 -11.07 6.32 -14.18
N GLU A 57 -10.39 7.10 -13.36
CA GLU A 57 -10.26 6.93 -11.91
C GLU A 57 -11.62 7.03 -11.21
N LYS A 58 -12.42 8.03 -11.58
CA LYS A 58 -13.78 8.25 -11.04
C LYS A 58 -14.82 7.25 -11.58
N ARG A 59 -14.42 6.41 -12.54
CA ARG A 59 -15.28 5.41 -13.21
C ARG A 59 -15.01 3.99 -12.74
N GLY A 60 -14.24 3.81 -11.66
CA GLY A 60 -13.99 2.49 -11.06
C GLY A 60 -12.81 1.72 -11.67
N ALA A 61 -11.94 2.38 -12.45
CA ALA A 61 -10.80 1.70 -13.07
C ALA A 61 -9.83 1.13 -12.04
N ILE A 62 -9.60 1.86 -10.94
CA ILE A 62 -8.71 1.43 -9.85
C ILE A 62 -9.28 0.17 -9.19
N GLU A 63 -10.55 0.17 -8.82
CA GLU A 63 -11.26 -0.98 -8.24
C GLU A 63 -11.25 -2.19 -9.17
N SER A 64 -11.40 -1.96 -10.47
CA SER A 64 -11.33 -3.00 -11.48
C SER A 64 -9.97 -3.67 -11.53
N VAL A 65 -8.89 -2.87 -11.62
CA VAL A 65 -7.52 -3.38 -11.61
C VAL A 65 -7.21 -4.09 -10.29
N VAL A 66 -7.59 -3.53 -9.14
CA VAL A 66 -7.42 -4.17 -7.83
C VAL A 66 -8.09 -5.55 -7.81
N ARG A 67 -9.32 -5.66 -8.32
CA ARG A 67 -10.03 -6.94 -8.39
C ARG A 67 -9.27 -7.97 -9.24
N VAL A 68 -8.78 -7.55 -10.41
CA VAL A 68 -8.01 -8.41 -11.32
C VAL A 68 -6.70 -8.86 -10.67
N VAL A 69 -5.92 -7.94 -10.12
CA VAL A 69 -4.64 -8.25 -9.46
C VAL A 69 -4.86 -9.21 -8.30
N ARG A 70 -5.82 -8.93 -7.41
CA ARG A 70 -6.13 -9.84 -6.29
C ARG A 70 -6.52 -11.23 -6.78
N LYS A 71 -7.33 -11.34 -7.84
CA LYS A 71 -7.72 -12.62 -8.42
C LYS A 71 -6.49 -13.37 -8.92
N VAL A 72 -5.62 -12.70 -9.68
CA VAL A 72 -4.38 -13.30 -10.22
C VAL A 72 -3.47 -13.80 -9.11
N LEU A 73 -3.23 -12.99 -8.07
CA LEU A 73 -2.37 -13.37 -6.94
C LEU A 73 -2.93 -14.55 -6.15
N LEU A 74 -4.25 -14.59 -5.93
CA LEU A 74 -4.93 -15.70 -5.25
C LEU A 74 -4.94 -16.99 -6.08
N THR A 75 -4.70 -16.93 -7.39
CA THR A 75 -4.65 -18.09 -8.29
C THR A 75 -3.26 -18.34 -8.86
N ALA A 76 -2.24 -17.63 -8.38
CA ALA A 76 -0.85 -17.87 -8.77
C ALA A 76 -0.37 -19.24 -8.28
N GLN A 77 0.83 -19.66 -8.71
CA GLN A 77 1.47 -20.89 -8.24
C GLN A 77 2.83 -20.56 -7.62
N PRO A 78 2.98 -20.70 -6.29
CA PRO A 78 1.93 -21.01 -5.30
C PRO A 78 0.92 -19.85 -5.13
N PRO A 79 -0.32 -20.14 -4.70
CA PRO A 79 -1.30 -19.09 -4.39
C PRO A 79 -0.79 -18.17 -3.28
N LEU A 80 -0.93 -16.86 -3.48
CA LEU A 80 -0.50 -15.88 -2.49
C LEU A 80 -1.69 -15.51 -1.58
N PRO A 81 -1.67 -15.88 -0.29
CA PRO A 81 -2.75 -15.51 0.62
C PRO A 81 -2.76 -14.01 0.84
N LEU A 82 -3.89 -13.36 0.52
CA LEU A 82 -4.06 -11.91 0.68
C LEU A 82 -4.98 -11.60 1.87
N PRO A 83 -4.73 -10.51 2.61
CA PRO A 83 -5.64 -10.06 3.66
C PRO A 83 -7.04 -9.78 3.10
N PRO A 84 -8.12 -9.90 3.90
CA PRO A 84 -9.49 -9.64 3.45
C PRO A 84 -9.62 -8.29 2.75
N ASN A 85 -10.35 -8.26 1.64
CA ASN A 85 -10.54 -7.04 0.86
C ASN A 85 -11.37 -6.02 1.66
N GLN A 86 -10.71 -5.00 2.21
CA GLN A 86 -11.40 -3.91 2.89
C GLN A 86 -12.15 -3.07 1.86
N LYS A 87 -13.48 -3.17 1.84
CA LYS A 87 -14.37 -2.42 0.93
C LYS A 87 -14.47 -0.92 1.26
N ARG A 88 -13.45 -0.32 1.87
CA ARG A 88 -13.43 1.13 2.08
C ARG A 88 -13.44 1.78 0.70
N ARG A 89 -14.30 2.80 0.51
CA ARG A 89 -14.30 3.57 -0.73
C ARG A 89 -12.89 4.07 -0.98
N ILE A 90 -12.37 3.79 -2.16
CA ILE A 90 -11.05 4.21 -2.61
C ILE A 90 -11.17 5.69 -2.98
N ASN A 91 -11.24 6.54 -1.96
CA ASN A 91 -11.27 7.97 -2.12
C ASN A 91 -9.83 8.44 -2.35
N GLY A 92 -9.56 9.11 -3.47
CA GLY A 92 -8.26 9.77 -3.71
C GLY A 92 -7.37 9.12 -4.77
N GLY A 93 -7.92 8.32 -5.69
CA GLY A 93 -7.18 7.89 -6.88
C GLY A 93 -6.04 6.90 -6.58
N TRP A 94 -6.07 6.20 -5.44
CA TRP A 94 -5.00 5.28 -5.05
C TRP A 94 -5.54 4.11 -4.24
N ALA A 95 -5.21 2.89 -4.67
CA ALA A 95 -5.32 1.66 -3.89
C ALA A 95 -3.97 0.95 -3.74
N MET A 96 -3.79 0.24 -2.63
CA MET A 96 -2.60 -0.59 -2.39
C MET A 96 -3.02 -2.00 -2.01
N ILE A 97 -2.33 -2.99 -2.57
CA ILE A 97 -2.44 -4.40 -2.18
C ILE A 97 -1.14 -4.78 -1.51
N ASP A 98 -1.24 -5.18 -0.24
CA ASP A 98 -0.14 -5.80 0.50
C ASP A 98 -0.07 -7.29 0.15
N ALA A 99 1.07 -7.70 -0.40
CA ALA A 99 1.35 -9.04 -0.87
C ALA A 99 2.41 -9.74 -0.01
N GLY A 100 2.70 -9.21 1.18
CA GLY A 100 3.71 -9.72 2.10
C GLY A 100 5.10 -9.19 1.71
N GLU A 101 5.78 -9.87 0.78
CA GLU A 101 7.13 -9.49 0.37
C GLU A 101 7.16 -8.21 -0.49
N PHE A 102 6.08 -7.94 -1.22
CA PHE A 102 5.96 -6.79 -2.10
C PHE A 102 4.60 -6.09 -1.96
N ALA A 103 4.50 -4.89 -2.50
CA ALA A 103 3.24 -4.17 -2.60
C ALA A 103 2.90 -3.79 -4.04
N VAL A 104 1.60 -3.78 -4.34
CA VAL A 104 1.07 -3.27 -5.61
C VAL A 104 0.29 -1.99 -5.37
N HIS A 105 0.81 -0.88 -5.86
CA HIS A 105 0.16 0.43 -5.87
C HIS A 105 -0.57 0.61 -7.19
N VAL A 106 -1.90 0.72 -7.14
CA VAL A 106 -2.75 1.09 -8.29
C VAL A 106 -3.14 2.54 -8.12
N VAL A 107 -2.67 3.40 -9.02
CA VAL A 107 -2.69 4.86 -8.83
C VAL A 107 -3.24 5.61 -10.05
N SER A 108 -3.84 6.77 -9.81
CA SER A 108 -4.09 7.79 -10.84
C SER A 108 -2.79 8.41 -11.32
N LYS A 109 -2.88 9.16 -12.42
CA LYS A 109 -1.75 9.99 -12.88
C LYS A 109 -1.33 11.00 -11.81
N GLU A 110 -2.28 11.72 -11.20
CA GLU A 110 -1.97 12.75 -10.20
C GLU A 110 -1.33 12.14 -8.95
N ALA A 111 -1.83 10.97 -8.50
CA ALA A 111 -1.26 10.26 -7.36
C ALA A 111 0.14 9.72 -7.67
N ARG A 112 0.38 9.22 -8.89
CA ARG A 112 1.71 8.78 -9.33
C ARG A 112 2.72 9.92 -9.27
N GLU A 113 2.40 11.05 -9.91
CA GLU A 113 3.30 12.20 -10.00
C GLU A 113 3.63 12.79 -8.63
N LYS A 114 2.64 12.82 -7.72
CA LYS A 114 2.81 13.36 -6.38
C LYS A 114 3.61 12.46 -5.44
N PHE A 115 3.41 11.14 -5.49
CA PHE A 115 3.92 10.21 -4.46
C PHE A 115 4.95 9.21 -4.97
N PHE A 116 5.07 9.01 -6.28
CA PHE A 116 5.99 8.08 -6.91
C PHE A 116 6.84 8.80 -7.98
N PRO A 117 7.64 9.81 -7.60
CA PRO A 117 8.51 10.50 -8.55
C PRO A 117 9.49 9.50 -9.19
N ASP A 118 9.82 9.76 -10.46
CA ASP A 118 10.58 8.83 -11.31
C ASP A 118 12.09 8.83 -11.02
N GLY A 119 12.58 9.68 -10.11
CA GLY A 119 13.99 9.85 -9.79
C GLY A 119 14.37 9.37 -8.38
N LYS A 120 15.65 8.99 -8.22
CA LYS A 120 16.30 9.00 -6.91
C LYS A 120 16.15 10.43 -6.37
N ARG A 121 15.54 10.57 -5.20
CA ARG A 121 15.64 11.82 -4.44
C ARG A 121 17.12 11.93 -4.08
N GLU A 122 17.88 12.72 -4.84
CA GLU A 122 19.21 13.12 -4.39
C GLU A 122 18.99 13.97 -3.16
N TRP A 123 19.48 13.48 -2.03
CA TRP A 123 19.60 14.19 -0.77
C TRP A 123 21.07 14.16 -0.39
#